data_AF-E6K2G4-F1
#
_entry.id   AF-E6K2G4-F1
#
_cell.length_a   1.000
_cell.length_b   1.000
_cell.length_c   1.000
_cell.angle_alpha   90.00
_cell.angle_beta   90.00
_cell.angle_gamma   90.00
#
_symmetry.space_group_name_H-M   'P 1'
#
loop_
_entity.id
_entity.type
_entity.pdbx_description
1 polymer ?
#
loop_
_entity_poly.entity_id
_entity_poly.type
_entity_poly.pdbx_seq_one_letter_code
_entity_poly.pdbx_strand_id
1 'polypeptide(L)'
;MAVRGISDRWWRRRRVVLTVLFVVVAVMVGRGLVSVVGYVAGAGRRFTEQMSWAYEKAVPQYTKVGEVSFKPVPAGFARSGDPGRWWRDPLRPEGVRLLSGAVAAYNRLHPRYRTSVGRVRSFYGPQWEWRVREDRVFEGNPPRFIAWCRRRADVVWARDGMGSDGVVHHRGDAVDSSDAPSNYDFYALCDDRFELRAEHRAGK
;
A
#
# COMPACT_ATOMS: atom_id res chain seq x y z
N MET A 1 66.46 25.30 -48.26
CA MET A 1 65.96 24.59 -47.05
C MET A 1 64.83 25.41 -46.40
N ALA A 2 63.56 25.19 -46.79
CA ALA A 2 62.43 25.89 -46.17
C ALA A 2 61.10 25.12 -46.39
N VAL A 3 61.00 23.87 -45.93
CA VAL A 3 59.75 23.07 -46.04
C VAL A 3 59.25 22.57 -44.67
N ARG A 4 60.05 22.65 -43.61
CA ARG A 4 59.69 22.11 -42.28
C ARG A 4 58.65 22.94 -41.49
N GLY A 5 58.41 24.21 -41.82
CA GLY A 5 57.54 25.11 -41.02
C GLY A 5 56.05 25.12 -41.39
N ILE A 6 55.67 24.54 -42.53
CA ILE A 6 54.27 24.50 -43.00
C ILE A 6 53.57 23.21 -42.53
N SER A 7 54.28 22.08 -42.50
CA SER A 7 53.74 20.80 -42.00
C SER A 7 53.37 20.87 -40.51
N ASP A 8 54.19 21.52 -39.69
CA ASP A 8 53.97 21.60 -38.23
C ASP A 8 52.74 22.44 -37.85
N ARG A 9 52.46 23.50 -38.59
CA ARG A 9 51.27 24.35 -38.35
C ARG A 9 49.99 23.66 -38.80
N TRP A 10 50.04 22.92 -39.91
CA TRP A 10 48.92 22.12 -40.39
C TRP A 10 48.60 20.96 -39.43
N TRP A 11 49.62 20.23 -38.97
CA TRP A 11 49.46 19.17 -37.97
C TRP A 11 48.97 19.69 -36.61
N ARG A 12 49.45 20.86 -36.15
CA ARG A 12 48.91 21.50 -34.93
C ARG A 12 47.45 21.88 -35.08
N ARG A 13 47.06 22.52 -36.18
CA ARG A 13 45.65 22.90 -36.43
C ARG A 13 44.75 21.67 -36.49
N ARG A 14 45.18 20.60 -37.16
CA ARG A 14 44.42 19.34 -37.23
C ARG A 14 44.25 18.69 -35.86
N ARG A 15 45.31 18.68 -35.03
CA ARG A 15 45.20 18.19 -33.63
C ARG A 15 44.23 19.03 -32.82
N VAL A 16 44.32 20.36 -32.90
CA VAL A 16 43.40 21.27 -32.19
C VAL A 16 41.95 21.03 -32.60
N VAL A 17 41.66 20.91 -33.90
CA VAL A 17 40.31 20.64 -34.40
C VAL A 17 39.78 19.30 -33.90
N LEU A 18 40.60 18.24 -33.95
CA LEU A 18 40.21 16.92 -33.45
C LEU A 18 39.97 16.93 -31.93
N THR A 19 40.78 17.65 -31.16
CA THR A 19 40.58 17.82 -29.72
C THR A 19 39.28 18.56 -29.41
N VAL A 20 38.98 19.64 -30.13
CA VAL A 20 37.71 20.39 -29.95
C VAL A 20 36.51 19.51 -30.30
N LEU A 21 36.56 18.77 -31.41
CA LEU A 21 35.52 17.81 -31.79
C LEU A 21 35.31 16.74 -30.71
N PHE A 22 36.40 16.18 -30.18
CA PHE A 22 36.34 15.20 -29.09
C PHE A 22 35.67 15.78 -27.84
N VAL A 23 36.04 16.99 -27.42
CA VAL A 23 35.42 17.66 -26.27
C VAL A 23 33.92 17.90 -26.51
N VAL A 24 33.53 18.36 -27.69
CA VAL A 24 32.11 18.58 -28.03
C VAL A 24 31.32 17.27 -27.96
N VAL A 25 31.86 16.18 -28.52
CA VAL A 25 31.23 14.86 -28.46
C VAL A 25 31.12 14.38 -27.01
N ALA A 26 32.19 14.50 -26.21
CA ALA A 26 32.19 14.10 -24.81
C ALA A 26 31.13 14.85 -23.99
N VAL A 27 30.99 16.16 -24.21
CA VAL A 27 29.95 16.99 -23.54
C VAL A 27 28.55 16.55 -23.96
N MET A 28 28.31 16.29 -25.25
CA MET A 28 26.99 15.83 -25.72
C MET A 28 26.62 14.46 -25.16
N VAL A 29 27.56 13.51 -25.14
CA VAL A 29 27.36 12.19 -24.52
C VAL A 29 27.09 12.34 -23.02
N GLY A 30 27.87 13.17 -22.31
CA GLY A 30 27.66 13.42 -20.88
C GLY A 30 26.26 13.99 -20.58
N ARG A 31 25.80 14.98 -21.35
CA ARG A 31 24.45 15.55 -21.21
C ARG A 31 23.36 14.54 -21.53
N GLY A 32 23.54 13.74 -22.58
CA GLY A 32 22.62 12.66 -22.93
C GLY A 32 22.48 11.63 -21.80
N LEU A 33 23.60 11.22 -21.21
CA LEU A 33 23.63 10.26 -20.11
C LEU A 33 22.91 10.80 -18.86
N VAL A 34 23.18 12.05 -18.49
CA VAL A 34 22.49 12.72 -17.37
C VAL A 34 20.98 12.80 -17.62
N SER A 35 20.55 13.08 -18.85
CA SER A 35 19.13 13.14 -19.21
C SER A 35 18.45 11.78 -19.08
N VAL A 36 19.07 10.70 -19.56
CA VAL A 36 18.52 9.33 -19.45
C VAL A 36 18.45 8.88 -18.00
N VAL A 37 19.51 9.09 -17.22
CA VAL A 37 19.54 8.75 -15.79
C VAL A 37 18.45 9.52 -15.03
N GLY A 38 18.31 10.83 -15.31
CA GLY A 38 17.26 11.65 -14.72
C GLY A 38 15.84 11.19 -15.08
N TYR A 39 15.63 10.78 -16.33
CA TYR A 39 14.35 10.24 -16.79
C TYR A 39 14.00 8.91 -16.09
N VAL A 40 14.93 7.95 -16.05
CA VAL A 40 14.71 6.64 -15.39
C VAL A 40 14.47 6.82 -13.89
N ALA A 41 15.28 7.65 -13.21
CA ALA A 41 15.08 7.98 -11.80
C ALA A 41 13.74 8.71 -11.56
N GLY A 42 13.29 9.54 -12.50
CA GLY A 42 11.98 10.17 -12.47
C GLY A 42 10.83 9.17 -12.61
N ALA A 43 10.93 8.25 -13.56
CA ALA A 43 9.94 7.20 -13.79
C ALA A 43 9.80 6.25 -12.58
N GLY A 44 10.94 5.83 -12.01
CA GLY A 44 10.96 5.02 -10.80
C GLY A 44 10.25 5.71 -9.62
N ARG A 45 10.56 6.98 -9.37
CA ARG A 45 9.95 7.77 -8.28
C ARG A 45 8.43 7.87 -8.42
N ARG A 46 7.94 8.23 -9.60
CA ARG A 46 6.50 8.31 -9.87
C ARG A 46 5.80 6.97 -9.63
N PHE A 47 6.44 5.87 -10.00
CA PHE A 47 5.88 4.55 -9.79
C PHE A 47 5.86 4.16 -8.30
N THR A 48 6.91 4.45 -7.53
CA THR A 48 6.90 4.23 -6.06
C THR A 48 5.93 5.15 -5.33
N GLU A 49 5.70 6.37 -5.82
CA GLU A 49 4.65 7.28 -5.34
C GLU A 49 3.25 6.67 -5.57
N GLN A 50 3.00 6.16 -6.79
CA GLN A 50 1.74 5.49 -7.12
C GLN A 50 1.49 4.26 -6.23
N MET A 51 2.53 3.42 -6.02
CA MET A 51 2.46 2.27 -5.12
C MET A 51 2.12 2.68 -3.68
N SER A 52 2.73 3.76 -3.17
CA SER A 52 2.46 4.31 -1.84
C SER A 52 1.01 4.77 -1.71
N TRP A 53 0.57 5.61 -2.64
CA TRP A 53 -0.78 6.18 -2.65
C TRP A 53 -1.85 5.10 -2.76
N ALA A 54 -1.66 4.13 -3.66
CA ALA A 54 -2.61 3.03 -3.83
C ALA A 54 -2.72 2.17 -2.56
N TYR A 55 -1.62 2.01 -1.83
CA TYR A 55 -1.59 1.20 -0.61
C TYR A 55 -2.33 1.90 0.52
N GLU A 56 -2.07 3.19 0.73
CA GLU A 56 -2.77 3.99 1.73
C GLU A 56 -4.27 4.06 1.46
N LYS A 57 -4.67 4.12 0.19
CA LYS A 57 -6.08 4.06 -0.21
C LYS A 57 -6.70 2.68 0.04
N ALA A 58 -5.97 1.61 -0.27
CA ALA A 58 -6.46 0.24 -0.10
C ALA A 58 -6.51 -0.19 1.37
N VAL A 59 -5.53 0.24 2.16
CA VAL A 59 -5.33 -0.09 3.58
C VAL A 59 -5.19 1.24 4.36
N PRO A 60 -6.32 1.89 4.69
CA PRO A 60 -6.27 3.19 5.32
C PRO A 60 -5.79 3.07 6.76
N GLN A 61 -4.66 3.71 7.05
CA GLN A 61 -3.99 3.62 8.35
C GLN A 61 -4.76 4.28 9.50
N TYR A 62 -5.75 5.13 9.19
CA TYR A 62 -6.66 5.71 10.18
C TYR A 62 -7.78 4.76 10.63
N THR A 63 -7.89 3.58 10.00
CA THR A 63 -8.80 2.52 10.45
C THR A 63 -8.02 1.51 11.28
N LYS A 64 -8.64 0.95 12.33
CA LYS A 64 -7.98 -0.06 13.19
C LYS A 64 -7.46 -1.27 12.43
N VAL A 65 -8.14 -1.70 11.35
CA VAL A 65 -7.61 -2.75 10.46
C VAL A 65 -6.28 -2.35 9.85
N GLY A 66 -6.15 -1.11 9.35
CA GLY A 66 -4.90 -0.59 8.82
C GLY A 66 -3.84 -0.38 9.90
N GLU A 67 -4.20 0.34 10.96
CA GLU A 67 -3.31 0.73 12.06
C GLU A 67 -2.69 -0.48 12.78
N VAL A 68 -3.52 -1.45 13.15
CA VAL A 68 -3.12 -2.58 13.99
C VAL A 68 -2.61 -3.74 13.14
N SER A 69 -3.20 -4.00 11.97
CA SER A 69 -2.81 -5.18 11.19
C SER A 69 -1.67 -4.95 10.21
N PHE A 70 -1.54 -3.73 9.68
CA PHE A 70 -0.61 -3.44 8.60
C PHE A 70 0.51 -2.51 9.05
N LYS A 71 1.66 -2.65 8.40
CA LYS A 71 2.77 -1.70 8.52
C LYS A 71 2.45 -0.48 7.66
N PRO A 72 2.89 0.72 8.08
CA PRO A 72 2.82 1.91 7.24
C PRO A 72 3.69 1.74 5.98
N VAL A 73 3.58 2.66 5.02
CA VAL A 73 4.50 2.70 3.86
C VAL A 73 5.94 2.88 4.35
N PRO A 74 6.97 2.24 3.74
CA PRO A 74 8.34 2.39 4.20
C PRO A 74 8.79 3.85 4.10
N ALA A 75 9.50 4.32 5.13
CA ALA A 75 10.00 5.68 5.16
C ALA A 75 10.88 5.97 3.93
N GLY A 76 10.56 7.04 3.21
CA GLY A 76 11.29 7.43 1.99
C GLY A 76 11.05 6.52 0.78
N PHE A 77 10.12 5.55 0.83
CA PHE A 77 9.85 4.64 -0.29
C PHE A 77 9.42 5.39 -1.56
N ALA A 78 8.47 6.33 -1.45
CA ALA A 78 8.05 7.15 -2.59
C ALA A 78 9.22 7.92 -3.25
N ARG A 79 10.25 8.26 -2.47
CA ARG A 79 11.44 8.99 -2.95
C ARG A 79 12.55 8.07 -3.46
N SER A 80 12.52 6.77 -3.16
CA SER A 80 13.60 5.84 -3.51
C SER A 80 13.65 5.56 -5.01
N GLY A 81 12.49 5.56 -5.68
CA GLY A 81 12.37 5.11 -7.06
C GLY A 81 12.67 3.61 -7.27
N ASP A 82 12.77 2.85 -6.18
CA ASP A 82 13.08 1.42 -6.16
C ASP A 82 11.89 0.63 -5.58
N PRO A 83 11.09 -0.03 -6.44
CA PRO A 83 9.97 -0.87 -6.02
C PRO A 83 10.37 -2.05 -5.15
N GLY A 84 11.61 -2.54 -5.30
CA GLY A 84 12.13 -3.70 -4.57
C GLY A 84 12.27 -3.46 -3.06
N ARG A 85 12.20 -2.18 -2.62
CA ARG A 85 12.14 -1.81 -1.21
C ARG A 85 10.78 -2.04 -0.55
N TRP A 86 9.77 -2.45 -1.31
CA TRP A 86 8.47 -2.77 -0.74
C TRP A 86 8.57 -3.96 0.24
N TRP A 87 7.68 -3.97 1.24
CA TRP A 87 7.68 -5.02 2.23
C TRP A 87 7.37 -6.39 1.61
N ARG A 88 8.16 -7.40 1.96
CA ARG A 88 7.78 -8.80 1.71
C ARG A 88 6.65 -9.26 2.63
N ASP A 89 6.64 -8.77 3.88
CA ASP A 89 5.52 -8.99 4.80
C ASP A 89 4.95 -7.65 5.26
N PRO A 90 3.80 -7.24 4.71
CA PRO A 90 3.16 -5.97 5.04
C PRO A 90 2.41 -6.03 6.39
N LEU A 91 2.25 -7.22 6.99
CA LEU A 91 1.50 -7.40 8.22
C LEU A 91 2.38 -7.24 9.45
N ARG A 92 1.77 -6.76 10.54
CA ARG A 92 2.35 -6.82 11.89
C ARG A 92 2.07 -8.20 12.52
N PRO A 93 2.91 -8.69 13.44
CA PRO A 93 2.69 -9.97 14.12
C PRO A 93 1.31 -10.06 14.79
N GLU A 94 0.90 -9.01 15.50
CA GLU A 94 -0.39 -8.91 16.17
C GLU A 94 -1.55 -8.94 15.16
N GLY A 95 -1.33 -8.27 14.02
CA GLY A 95 -2.24 -8.23 12.88
C GLY A 95 -2.59 -9.60 12.33
N VAL A 96 -1.64 -10.52 12.26
CA VAL A 96 -1.86 -11.88 11.73
C VAL A 96 -2.91 -12.61 12.57
N ARG A 97 -2.79 -12.54 13.90
CA ARG A 97 -3.74 -13.17 14.83
C ARG A 97 -5.14 -12.55 14.69
N LEU A 98 -5.21 -11.22 14.70
CA LEU A 98 -6.47 -10.47 14.62
C LEU A 98 -7.18 -10.68 13.28
N LEU A 99 -6.44 -10.60 12.17
CA LEU A 99 -6.97 -10.89 10.84
C LEU A 99 -7.48 -12.31 10.73
N SER A 100 -6.89 -13.29 11.42
CA SER A 100 -7.38 -14.67 11.37
C SER A 100 -8.83 -14.79 11.87
N GLY A 101 -9.17 -14.10 12.96
CA GLY A 101 -10.55 -14.04 13.49
C GLY A 101 -11.51 -13.40 12.49
N ALA A 102 -11.16 -12.21 11.98
CA ALA A 102 -11.96 -11.50 10.99
C ALA A 102 -12.13 -12.29 9.67
N VAL A 103 -11.08 -12.97 9.21
CA VAL A 103 -11.11 -13.82 8.01
C VAL A 103 -12.05 -15.01 8.20
N ALA A 104 -12.02 -15.65 9.37
CA ALA A 104 -12.90 -16.78 9.66
C ALA A 104 -14.38 -16.35 9.60
N ALA A 105 -14.72 -15.21 10.21
CA ALA A 105 -16.04 -14.62 10.14
C ALA A 105 -16.44 -14.23 8.71
N TYR A 106 -15.57 -13.50 8.00
CA TYR A 106 -15.80 -13.10 6.61
C TYR A 106 -16.08 -14.30 5.70
N ASN A 107 -15.28 -15.37 5.82
CA ASN A 107 -15.45 -16.58 5.01
C ASN A 107 -16.75 -17.34 5.31
N ARG A 108 -17.24 -17.26 6.54
CA ARG A 108 -18.54 -17.83 6.94
C ARG A 108 -19.69 -17.05 6.31
N LEU A 109 -19.62 -15.73 6.32
CA LEU A 109 -20.64 -14.84 5.77
C LEU A 109 -20.60 -14.73 4.23
N HIS A 110 -19.42 -14.94 3.64
CA HIS A 110 -19.19 -14.76 2.20
C HIS A 110 -18.52 -16.00 1.58
N PRO A 111 -19.22 -17.16 1.51
CA PRO A 111 -18.63 -18.42 1.07
C PRO A 111 -18.11 -18.42 -0.38
N ARG A 112 -18.61 -17.51 -1.23
CA ARG A 112 -18.17 -17.36 -2.63
C ARG A 112 -16.91 -16.50 -2.81
N TYR A 113 -16.54 -15.71 -1.80
CA TYR A 113 -15.45 -14.72 -1.92
C TYR A 113 -14.36 -14.95 -0.89
N ARG A 114 -14.09 -16.21 -0.55
CA ARG A 114 -13.19 -16.57 0.55
C ARG A 114 -11.79 -15.99 0.37
N THR A 115 -11.20 -15.60 1.48
CA THR A 115 -9.80 -15.15 1.56
C THR A 115 -9.06 -15.86 2.70
N SER A 116 -7.77 -15.61 2.82
CA SER A 116 -6.96 -16.07 3.95
C SER A 116 -5.96 -14.98 4.33
N VAL A 117 -5.42 -15.05 5.55
CA VAL A 117 -4.34 -14.15 5.98
C VAL A 117 -3.15 -14.24 5.02
N GLY A 118 -2.82 -15.44 4.54
CA GLY A 118 -1.78 -15.64 3.52
C GLY A 118 -2.08 -14.91 2.21
N ARG A 119 -3.32 -14.95 1.72
CA ARG A 119 -3.70 -14.21 0.51
C ARG A 119 -3.63 -12.69 0.72
N VAL A 120 -4.05 -12.20 1.88
CA VAL A 120 -3.93 -10.77 2.24
C VAL A 120 -2.45 -10.37 2.29
N ARG A 121 -1.60 -11.14 2.97
CA ARG A 121 -0.15 -10.94 3.04
C ARG A 121 0.48 -10.88 1.66
N SER A 122 0.22 -11.87 0.80
CA SER A 122 0.77 -11.92 -0.55
C SER A 122 0.29 -10.75 -1.41
N PHE A 123 -1.00 -10.38 -1.30
CA PHE A 123 -1.63 -9.33 -2.08
C PHE A 123 -0.99 -7.96 -1.84
N TYR A 124 -0.83 -7.59 -0.57
CA TYR A 124 -0.32 -6.27 -0.15
C TYR A 124 1.21 -6.24 0.05
N GLY A 125 1.88 -7.38 -0.06
CA GLY A 125 3.33 -7.53 0.05
C GLY A 125 3.95 -7.84 -1.32
N PRO A 126 4.40 -9.08 -1.56
CA PRO A 126 5.19 -9.42 -2.74
C PRO A 126 4.45 -9.26 -4.08
N GLN A 127 3.11 -9.32 -4.10
CA GLN A 127 2.34 -9.09 -5.34
C GLN A 127 2.02 -7.62 -5.59
N TRP A 128 2.31 -6.73 -4.64
CA TRP A 128 1.85 -5.35 -4.68
C TRP A 128 2.38 -4.60 -5.90
N GLU A 129 3.68 -4.71 -6.17
CA GLU A 129 4.33 -4.11 -7.34
C GLU A 129 3.66 -4.53 -8.65
N TRP A 130 3.50 -5.84 -8.86
CA TRP A 130 2.85 -6.37 -10.06
C TRP A 130 1.40 -5.88 -10.18
N ARG A 131 0.65 -5.82 -9.08
CA ARG A 131 -0.74 -5.32 -9.09
C ARG A 131 -0.83 -3.85 -9.45
N VAL A 132 0.09 -3.03 -8.98
CA VAL A 132 0.13 -1.60 -9.33
C VAL A 132 0.49 -1.44 -10.81
N ARG A 133 1.39 -2.26 -11.35
CA ARG A 133 1.70 -2.27 -12.79
C ARG A 133 0.52 -2.66 -13.67
N GLU A 134 -0.24 -3.67 -13.26
CA GLU A 134 -1.39 -4.20 -14.00
C GLU A 134 -2.72 -3.49 -13.67
N ASP A 135 -2.70 -2.45 -12.82
CA ASP A 135 -3.88 -1.73 -12.31
C ASP A 135 -4.93 -2.64 -11.60
N ARG A 136 -4.47 -3.70 -10.92
CA ARG A 136 -5.32 -4.70 -10.21
C ARG A 136 -5.30 -4.57 -8.69
N VAL A 137 -5.08 -3.36 -8.19
CA VAL A 137 -4.87 -3.09 -6.75
C VAL A 137 -6.13 -3.17 -5.90
N PHE A 138 -7.31 -2.97 -6.51
CA PHE A 138 -8.62 -3.03 -5.83
C PHE A 138 -9.43 -4.28 -6.19
N GLU A 139 -8.85 -5.19 -6.96
CA GLU A 139 -9.54 -6.37 -7.47
C GLU A 139 -9.33 -7.61 -6.58
N GLY A 140 -10.31 -8.50 -6.59
CA GLY A 140 -10.22 -9.80 -5.91
C GLY A 140 -10.67 -9.78 -4.45
N ASN A 141 -10.41 -10.90 -3.76
CA ASN A 141 -10.97 -11.14 -2.44
C ASN A 141 -10.29 -10.35 -1.31
N PRO A 142 -8.96 -10.11 -1.29
CA PRO A 142 -8.35 -9.31 -0.22
C PRO A 142 -8.89 -7.88 -0.13
N PRO A 143 -9.02 -7.10 -1.22
CA PRO A 143 -9.64 -5.78 -1.13
C PRO A 143 -11.11 -5.82 -0.69
N ARG A 144 -11.89 -6.80 -1.16
CA ARG A 144 -13.29 -6.99 -0.72
C ARG A 144 -13.37 -7.27 0.79
N PHE A 145 -12.47 -8.09 1.30
CA PHE A 145 -12.35 -8.38 2.72
C PHE A 145 -11.97 -7.13 3.52
N ILE A 146 -10.95 -6.37 3.10
CA ILE A 146 -10.57 -5.11 3.77
C ILE A 146 -11.71 -4.08 3.74
N ALA A 147 -12.44 -3.98 2.62
CA ALA A 147 -13.61 -3.13 2.53
C ALA A 147 -14.73 -3.59 3.48
N TRP A 148 -14.96 -4.90 3.62
CA TRP A 148 -15.94 -5.43 4.57
C TRP A 148 -15.54 -5.17 6.02
N CYS A 149 -14.26 -5.36 6.37
CA CYS A 149 -13.70 -5.06 7.70
C CYS A 149 -14.02 -3.64 8.16
N ARG A 150 -14.04 -2.67 7.23
CA ARG A 150 -14.30 -1.26 7.50
C ARG A 150 -15.77 -0.90 7.65
N ARG A 151 -16.69 -1.76 7.22
CA ARG A 151 -18.14 -1.52 7.39
C ARG A 151 -18.51 -1.70 8.86
N ARG A 152 -19.52 -0.96 9.31
CA ARG A 152 -20.14 -1.16 10.62
C ARG A 152 -20.74 -2.56 10.71
N ALA A 153 -20.54 -3.22 11.84
CA ALA A 153 -21.17 -4.50 12.14
C ALA A 153 -22.67 -4.30 12.41
N ASP A 154 -23.51 -5.25 11.98
CA ASP A 154 -24.95 -5.24 12.28
C ASP A 154 -25.18 -5.91 13.64
N VAL A 155 -25.11 -5.09 14.69
CA VAL A 155 -25.14 -5.54 16.07
C VAL A 155 -26.23 -4.86 16.90
N VAL A 156 -26.54 -5.48 18.03
CA VAL A 156 -27.35 -4.94 19.13
C VAL A 156 -26.53 -4.97 20.41
N TRP A 157 -26.98 -4.26 21.45
CA TRP A 157 -26.37 -4.36 22.78
C TRP A 157 -26.57 -5.76 23.36
N ALA A 158 -25.48 -6.41 23.77
CA ALA A 158 -25.51 -7.78 24.32
C ALA A 158 -25.96 -7.81 25.79
N ARG A 159 -25.83 -6.69 26.50
CA ARG A 159 -26.20 -6.53 27.91
C ARG A 159 -26.68 -5.11 28.16
N ASP A 160 -27.47 -4.96 29.22
CA ASP A 160 -27.78 -3.64 29.76
C ASP A 160 -26.48 -2.94 30.17
N GLY A 161 -26.37 -1.67 29.82
CA GLY A 161 -25.15 -0.92 30.07
C GLY A 161 -25.33 0.57 29.83
N MET A 162 -24.39 1.35 30.35
CA MET A 162 -24.32 2.78 30.06
C MET A 162 -23.30 3.01 28.94
N GLY A 163 -23.73 3.68 27.87
CA GLY A 163 -22.86 4.17 26.80
C GLY A 163 -21.83 5.16 27.34
N SER A 164 -20.80 5.44 26.55
CA SER A 164 -19.77 6.43 26.92
C SER A 164 -20.30 7.86 27.02
N ASP A 165 -21.50 8.10 26.51
CA ASP A 165 -22.29 9.33 26.57
C ASP A 165 -23.18 9.43 27.81
N GLY A 166 -23.20 8.40 28.67
CA GLY A 166 -24.06 8.34 29.83
C GLY A 166 -25.49 7.89 29.53
N VAL A 167 -25.80 7.46 28.30
CA VAL A 167 -27.12 6.93 27.94
C VAL A 167 -27.21 5.46 28.36
N VAL A 168 -28.31 5.09 29.02
CA VAL A 168 -28.57 3.69 29.37
C VAL A 168 -29.15 2.98 28.15
N HIS A 169 -28.51 1.88 27.75
CA HIS A 169 -28.98 0.98 26.70
C HIS A 169 -29.39 -0.34 27.32
N HIS A 170 -30.47 -0.92 26.80
CA HIS A 170 -30.95 -2.22 27.19
C HIS A 170 -30.47 -3.30 26.21
N ARG A 171 -30.34 -4.52 26.70
CA ARG A 171 -30.05 -5.67 25.85
C ARG A 171 -31.07 -5.77 24.72
N GLY A 172 -30.57 -5.95 23.50
CA GLY A 172 -31.38 -6.04 22.28
C GLY A 172 -31.65 -4.70 21.60
N ASP A 173 -31.33 -3.58 22.24
CA ASP A 173 -31.45 -2.26 21.62
C ASP A 173 -30.57 -2.16 20.38
N ALA A 174 -31.09 -1.48 19.36
CA ALA A 174 -30.32 -1.17 18.17
C ALA A 174 -29.16 -0.24 18.53
N VAL A 175 -27.95 -0.58 18.07
CA VAL A 175 -26.80 0.29 18.22
C VAL A 175 -26.81 1.32 17.09
N ASP A 176 -26.67 2.58 17.46
CA ASP A 176 -26.54 3.66 16.48
C ASP A 176 -25.30 3.49 15.62
N SER A 177 -25.40 3.91 14.36
CA SER A 177 -24.33 3.69 13.36
C SER A 177 -23.01 4.39 13.71
N SER A 178 -23.04 5.43 14.53
CA SER A 178 -21.88 6.13 15.10
C SER A 178 -21.10 5.24 16.07
N ASP A 179 -21.83 4.48 16.89
CA ASP A 179 -21.32 3.74 18.04
C ASP A 179 -21.08 2.26 17.72
N ALA A 180 -21.72 1.76 16.66
CA ALA A 180 -21.51 0.40 16.19
C ALA A 180 -20.03 0.16 15.85
N PRO A 181 -19.42 -0.93 16.32
CA PRO A 181 -18.05 -1.27 15.95
C PRO A 181 -17.95 -1.55 14.45
N SER A 182 -16.73 -1.44 13.89
CA SER A 182 -16.48 -2.01 12.57
C SER A 182 -16.54 -3.54 12.62
N ASN A 183 -16.76 -4.21 11.49
CA ASN A 183 -16.68 -5.68 11.42
C ASN A 183 -15.31 -6.18 11.91
N TYR A 184 -14.25 -5.44 11.63
CA TYR A 184 -12.92 -5.77 12.15
C TYR A 184 -12.88 -5.70 13.67
N ASP A 185 -13.39 -4.63 14.28
CA ASP A 185 -13.38 -4.49 15.74
C ASP A 185 -14.20 -5.59 16.41
N PHE A 186 -15.40 -5.85 15.89
CA PHE A 186 -16.29 -6.87 16.41
C PHE A 186 -15.66 -8.28 16.37
N TYR A 187 -15.18 -8.71 15.19
CA TYR A 187 -14.70 -10.09 15.00
C TYR A 187 -13.22 -10.31 15.34
N ALA A 188 -12.40 -9.27 15.32
CA ALA A 188 -10.97 -9.40 15.61
C ALA A 188 -10.64 -9.07 17.08
N LEU A 189 -11.32 -8.09 17.67
CA LEU A 189 -11.07 -7.65 19.04
C LEU A 189 -12.07 -8.22 20.05
N CYS A 190 -13.09 -8.96 19.60
CA CYS A 190 -14.09 -9.63 20.43
C CYS A 190 -14.75 -8.66 21.42
N ASP A 191 -15.39 -7.61 20.91
CA ASP A 191 -16.11 -6.64 21.74
C ASP A 191 -17.36 -7.28 22.36
N ASP A 192 -17.28 -7.60 23.66
CA ASP A 192 -18.31 -8.33 24.43
C ASP A 192 -19.56 -7.49 24.72
N ARG A 193 -19.53 -6.18 24.41
CA ARG A 193 -20.65 -5.26 24.60
C ARG A 193 -21.77 -5.48 23.57
N PHE A 194 -21.44 -6.14 22.46
CA PHE A 194 -22.32 -6.26 21.31
C PHE A 194 -22.55 -7.73 20.95
N GLU A 195 -23.73 -8.02 20.42
CA GLU A 195 -24.06 -9.31 19.82
C GLU A 195 -24.67 -9.09 18.43
N LEU A 196 -24.57 -10.09 17.54
CA LEU A 196 -25.12 -9.95 16.19
C LEU A 196 -26.64 -9.85 16.28
N ARG A 197 -27.20 -8.85 15.59
CA ARG A 197 -28.66 -8.65 15.54
C ARG A 197 -29.40 -9.90 15.05
N ALA A 198 -28.81 -10.63 14.12
CA ALA A 198 -29.35 -11.89 13.61
C ALA A 198 -29.35 -13.01 14.66
N GLU A 199 -28.34 -13.06 15.54
CA GLU A 199 -28.25 -14.08 16.60
C GLU A 199 -29.24 -13.76 17.73
N HIS A 200 -29.34 -12.48 18.12
CA HIS A 200 -30.35 -12.02 19.09
C HIS A 200 -31.77 -12.37 18.64
N ARG A 201 -32.12 -12.10 17.38
CA ARG A 201 -33.44 -12.45 16.81
C ARG A 201 -33.71 -13.94 16.75
N ALA A 202 -32.66 -14.77 16.69
CA ALA A 202 -32.77 -16.22 16.70
C ALA A 202 -32.94 -16.79 18.12
N GLY A 203 -32.98 -15.95 19.16
CA GLY A 203 -33.15 -16.35 20.56
C GLY A 203 -31.93 -17.08 21.14
N LYS A 204 -30.73 -16.78 20.62
CA LYS A 204 -29.46 -17.30 21.14
C LYS A 204 -28.90 -16.44 22.24
#